data_AF-A0A080WMX2-F1
#
_entry.id   AF-A0A080WMX2-F1
#
_cell.length_a   1.000
_cell.length_b   1.000
_cell.length_c   1.000
_cell.angle_alpha   90.00
_cell.angle_beta   90.00
_cell.angle_gamma   90.00
#
_symmetry.space_group_name_H-M   'P 1'
#
loop_
_entity.id
_entity.type
_entity.pdbx_description
1 polymer ?
#
loop_
_entity_poly.entity_id
_entity_poly.type
_entity_poly.pdbx_seq_one_letter_code
_entity_poly.pdbx_strand_id
1 'polypeptide(L)'
;MPLPQPQQTVDVIRGWLSSLSPYDLAGVERAGIATKSLLVGARVVSEWSENFRHLRPGGASRTFGIEEAAHASSLEVRWQIENWGEVEDTHDVEREDLRRQLGSVILLVSGCSS
;
A
#
# COMPACT_ATOMS: atom_id res chain seq x y z
N MET A 1 -14.30 14.26 -16.44
CA MET A 1 -13.23 15.07 -15.81
C MET A 1 -13.11 14.65 -14.35
N PRO A 2 -11.89 14.51 -13.80
CA PRO A 2 -11.71 14.19 -12.39
C PRO A 2 -12.27 15.31 -11.50
N LEU A 3 -12.92 14.93 -10.40
CA LEU A 3 -13.43 15.86 -9.39
C LEU A 3 -12.35 16.14 -8.35
N PRO A 4 -12.16 17.40 -7.93
CA PRO A 4 -11.22 17.71 -6.86
C PRO A 4 -11.70 17.11 -5.54
N GLN A 5 -10.75 16.65 -4.72
CA GLN A 5 -11.04 16.21 -3.37
C GLN A 5 -11.34 17.43 -2.47
N PRO A 6 -12.23 17.30 -1.46
CA PRO A 6 -12.48 18.37 -0.49
C PRO A 6 -11.20 18.82 0.21
N GLN A 7 -11.06 20.12 0.47
CA GLN A 7 -9.86 20.69 1.08
C GLN A 7 -9.56 20.03 2.45
N GLN A 8 -10.60 19.79 3.24
CA GLN A 8 -10.49 19.09 4.53
C GLN A 8 -9.82 17.72 4.40
N THR A 9 -10.16 16.94 3.38
CA THR A 9 -9.55 15.61 3.13
C THR A 9 -8.07 15.75 2.82
N VAL A 10 -7.71 16.71 1.97
CA VAL A 10 -6.31 16.97 1.60
C VAL A 10 -5.49 17.39 2.83
N ASP A 11 -6.04 18.25 3.68
CA ASP A 11 -5.35 18.75 4.86
C ASP A 11 -5.13 17.64 5.91
N VAL A 12 -6.13 16.78 6.12
CA VAL A 12 -5.99 15.59 6.98
C VAL A 12 -4.89 14.66 6.48
N ILE A 13 -4.86 14.39 5.17
CA ILE A 13 -3.84 13.54 4.55
C ILE A 13 -2.45 14.15 4.74
N ARG A 14 -2.28 15.44 4.47
CA ARG A 14 -0.99 16.13 4.65
C ARG A 14 -0.54 16.13 6.11
N GLY A 15 -1.45 16.39 7.03
CA GLY A 15 -1.18 16.36 8.46
C GLY A 15 -0.69 14.98 8.91
N TRP A 16 -1.37 13.92 8.45
CA TRP A 16 -0.95 12.55 8.75
C TRP A 16 0.44 12.24 8.16
N LEU A 17 0.67 12.52 6.87
CA LEU A 17 1.98 12.30 6.23
C LEU A 17 3.11 13.04 6.94
N SER A 18 2.86 14.28 7.39
CA SER A 18 3.86 15.11 8.08
C SER A 18 4.18 14.60 9.50
N SER A 19 3.31 13.76 10.07
CA SER A 19 3.50 13.14 11.39
C SER A 19 4.29 11.82 11.34
N LEU A 20 4.50 11.26 10.14
CA LEU A 20 5.18 9.98 9.97
C LEU A 20 6.67 10.08 10.29
N SER A 21 7.23 8.99 10.78
CA SER A 21 8.69 8.84 10.83
C SER A 21 9.27 8.88 9.40
N PRO A 22 10.55 9.24 9.22
CA PRO A 22 11.17 9.26 7.88
C PRO A 22 11.04 7.93 7.12
N TYR A 23 11.16 6.80 7.82
CA TYR A 23 11.04 5.48 7.21
C TYR A 23 9.60 5.10 6.86
N ASP A 24 8.63 5.48 7.70
CA ASP A 24 7.21 5.28 7.39
C ASP A 24 6.79 6.13 6.19
N LEU A 25 7.24 7.39 6.13
CA LEU A 25 6.97 8.28 5.01
C LEU A 25 7.53 7.72 3.69
N ALA A 26 8.80 7.27 3.71
CA ALA A 26 9.42 6.60 2.57
C ALA A 26 8.67 5.30 2.17
N GLY A 27 8.19 4.55 3.17
CA GLY A 27 7.37 3.37 2.96
C GLY A 27 6.05 3.68 2.26
N VAL A 28 5.33 4.73 2.72
CA VAL A 28 4.06 5.17 2.13
C VAL A 28 4.27 5.66 0.71
N GLU A 29 5.29 6.48 0.45
CA GLU A 29 5.60 6.97 -0.90
C GLU A 29 5.88 5.81 -1.85
N ARG A 30 6.79 4.90 -1.46
CA ARG A 30 7.18 3.77 -2.30
C ARG A 30 6.01 2.83 -2.59
N ALA A 31 5.23 2.46 -1.57
CA ALA A 31 4.04 1.63 -1.77
C ALA A 31 2.96 2.36 -2.57
N GLY A 32 2.79 3.66 -2.34
CA GLY A 32 1.83 4.50 -3.05
C GLY A 32 2.14 4.63 -4.53
N ILE A 33 3.41 4.79 -4.90
CA ILE A 33 3.86 4.82 -6.31
C ILE A 33 3.68 3.43 -6.95
N ALA A 34 4.13 2.37 -6.27
CA ALA A 34 4.03 0.99 -6.78
C ALA A 34 2.58 0.58 -7.08
N THR A 35 1.68 0.88 -6.14
CA THR A 35 0.25 0.52 -6.22
C THR A 35 -0.60 1.57 -6.91
N LYS A 36 -0.02 2.74 -7.23
CA LYS A 36 -0.72 3.95 -7.70
C LYS A 36 -1.85 4.38 -6.76
N SER A 37 -1.73 4.07 -5.46
CA SER A 37 -2.77 4.33 -4.45
C SER A 37 -2.17 4.71 -3.10
N LEU A 38 -2.41 5.97 -2.71
CA LEU A 38 -2.02 6.45 -1.38
C LEU A 38 -2.68 5.63 -0.26
N LEU A 39 -3.94 5.20 -0.45
CA LEU A 39 -4.68 4.46 0.56
C LEU A 39 -4.11 3.06 0.77
N VAL A 40 -3.71 2.37 -0.31
CA VAL A 40 -3.05 1.06 -0.20
C VAL A 40 -1.69 1.23 0.47
N GLY A 41 -0.90 2.22 0.07
CA GLY A 41 0.38 2.53 0.72
C GLY A 41 0.24 2.82 2.22
N ALA A 42 -0.73 3.66 2.60
CA ALA A 42 -1.05 3.95 3.99
C ALA A 42 -1.47 2.69 4.77
N ARG A 43 -2.35 1.86 4.18
CA ARG A 43 -2.81 0.61 4.83
C ARG A 43 -1.66 -0.36 5.07
N VAL A 44 -0.75 -0.54 4.10
CA VAL A 44 0.44 -1.40 4.25
C VAL A 44 1.32 -0.91 5.38
N VAL A 45 1.66 0.39 5.41
CA VAL A 45 2.53 0.94 6.45
C VAL A 45 1.88 0.87 7.82
N SER A 46 0.59 1.19 7.96
CA SER A 46 -0.12 1.06 9.23
C SER A 46 -0.18 -0.39 9.73
N GLU A 47 -0.17 -1.37 8.83
CA GLU A 47 -0.17 -2.79 9.21
C GLU A 47 1.21 -3.30 9.65
N TRP A 48 2.29 -2.83 9.02
CA TRP A 48 3.63 -3.42 9.17
C TRP A 48 4.63 -2.59 9.96
N SER A 49 4.41 -1.28 10.07
CA SER A 49 5.26 -0.40 10.87
C SER A 49 5.09 -0.67 12.37
N GLU A 50 6.20 -0.63 13.10
CA GLU A 50 6.18 -0.75 14.55
C GLU A 50 5.58 0.49 15.23
N ASN A 51 5.64 1.67 14.59
CA ASN A 51 5.05 2.91 15.12
C ASN A 51 3.51 2.82 15.21
N PHE A 52 2.88 1.98 14.38
CA PHE A 52 1.44 1.76 14.37
C PHE A 52 1.01 0.49 15.11
N ARG A 53 1.92 -0.17 15.83
CA ARG A 53 1.61 -1.42 16.56
C ARG A 53 0.44 -1.28 17.53
N HIS A 54 0.28 -0.12 18.16
CA HIS A 54 -0.79 0.20 19.09
C HIS A 54 -2.20 0.18 18.44
N LEU A 55 -2.30 0.32 17.12
CA LEU A 55 -3.57 0.23 16.39
C LEU A 55 -4.03 -1.22 16.19
N ARG A 56 -3.16 -2.21 16.46
CA ARG A 56 -3.47 -3.62 16.34
C ARG A 56 -3.97 -4.16 17.69
N PRO A 57 -5.14 -4.83 17.74
CA PRO A 57 -5.57 -5.55 18.92
C PRO A 57 -4.51 -6.58 19.34
N GLY A 58 -4.22 -6.70 20.63
CA GLY A 58 -3.21 -7.63 21.14
C GLY A 58 -3.50 -9.06 20.70
N GLY A 59 -2.61 -9.64 19.89
CA GLY A 59 -2.72 -11.01 19.37
C GLY A 59 -3.43 -11.14 18.00
N ALA A 60 -3.88 -10.05 17.39
CA ALA A 60 -4.41 -10.09 16.03
C ALA A 60 -3.31 -10.42 15.02
N SER A 61 -3.55 -11.41 14.17
CA SER A 61 -2.68 -11.70 13.02
C SER A 61 -2.67 -10.51 12.07
N ARG A 62 -1.54 -10.28 11.39
CA ARG A 62 -1.50 -9.32 10.28
C ARG A 62 -2.45 -9.81 9.20
N THR A 63 -3.35 -8.95 8.74
CA THR A 63 -4.41 -9.30 7.76
C THR A 63 -4.23 -8.63 6.40
N PHE A 64 -3.32 -7.67 6.29
CA PHE A 64 -3.07 -6.93 5.06
C PHE A 64 -1.58 -7.02 4.68
N GLY A 65 -1.23 -8.08 3.95
CA GLY A 65 0.10 -8.36 3.46
C GLY A 65 0.32 -7.95 2.01
N ILE A 66 1.33 -8.55 1.38
CA ILE A 66 1.73 -8.27 0.00
C ILE A 66 0.62 -8.66 -0.97
N GLU A 67 0.01 -9.84 -0.78
CA GLU A 67 -1.03 -10.34 -1.69
C GLU A 67 -2.30 -9.51 -1.60
N GLU A 68 -2.72 -9.10 -0.40
CA GLU A 68 -3.89 -8.25 -0.22
C GLU A 68 -3.68 -6.86 -0.83
N ALA A 69 -2.48 -6.30 -0.68
CA ALA A 69 -2.12 -5.02 -1.29
C ALA A 69 -2.08 -5.11 -2.82
N ALA A 70 -1.44 -6.14 -3.37
CA ALA A 70 -1.37 -6.37 -4.82
C ALA A 70 -2.77 -6.65 -5.41
N HIS A 71 -3.61 -7.38 -4.68
CA HIS A 71 -5.00 -7.62 -5.07
C HIS A 71 -5.78 -6.30 -5.11
N ALA A 72 -5.68 -5.48 -4.05
CA ALA A 72 -6.39 -4.20 -3.97
C ALA A 72 -5.99 -3.21 -5.07
N SER A 73 -4.72 -3.20 -5.48
CA SER A 73 -4.23 -2.31 -6.54
C SER A 73 -4.55 -2.76 -7.96
N SER A 74 -4.91 -4.03 -8.16
CA SER A 74 -5.08 -4.64 -9.48
C SER A 74 -6.53 -5.05 -9.78
N LEU A 75 -7.51 -4.45 -9.08
CA LEU A 75 -8.91 -4.83 -9.16
C LEU A 75 -9.48 -4.73 -10.59
N GLU A 76 -9.15 -3.65 -11.31
CA GLU A 76 -9.60 -3.45 -12.69
C GLU A 76 -9.04 -4.54 -13.62
N VAL A 77 -7.71 -4.76 -13.60
CA VAL A 77 -7.06 -5.78 -14.44
C VAL A 77 -7.63 -7.17 -14.15
N ARG A 78 -7.82 -7.50 -12.87
CA ARG A 78 -8.43 -8.79 -12.48
C ARG A 78 -9.84 -8.93 -13.02
N TRP A 79 -10.66 -7.89 -12.91
CA TRP A 79 -12.00 -7.90 -13.47
C TRP A 79 -11.96 -8.11 -14.99
N GLN A 80 -11.04 -7.46 -15.71
CA GLN A 80 -10.89 -7.66 -17.16
C GLN A 80 -10.51 -9.11 -17.49
N ILE A 81 -9.57 -9.71 -16.76
CA ILE A 81 -9.17 -11.12 -16.91
C ILE A 81 -10.35 -12.06 -16.64
N GLU A 82 -11.14 -11.80 -15.61
CA GLU A 82 -12.32 -12.62 -15.27
C GLU A 82 -13.39 -12.57 -16.37
N ASN A 83 -13.54 -11.43 -17.06
CA ASN A 83 -14.57 -11.27 -18.09
C ASN A 83 -14.10 -11.73 -19.48
N TRP A 84 -12.80 -11.61 -19.78
CA TRP A 84 -12.28 -11.79 -21.15
C TRP A 84 -11.14 -12.80 -21.28
N GLY A 85 -10.74 -13.45 -20.19
CA GLY A 85 -9.61 -14.36 -20.17
C GLY A 85 -8.28 -13.64 -19.99
N GLU A 86 -7.29 -14.36 -19.48
CA GLU A 86 -5.94 -13.85 -19.32
C GLU A 86 -5.23 -13.79 -20.69
N VAL A 87 -4.52 -12.69 -20.93
CA VAL A 87 -3.63 -12.55 -22.08
C VAL A 87 -2.21 -12.60 -21.54
N GLU A 88 -1.46 -13.65 -21.87
CA GLU A 88 -0.03 -13.75 -21.52
C GLU A 88 0.75 -12.64 -22.25
N ASP A 89 1.13 -11.61 -21.50
CA ASP A 89 1.98 -10.49 -21.92
C ASP A 89 2.80 -10.02 -20.70
N THR A 90 3.52 -8.91 -20.82
CA THR A 90 4.38 -8.23 -19.85
C THR A 90 3.75 -8.03 -18.45
N HIS A 91 2.44 -8.21 -18.34
CA HIS A 91 1.66 -8.10 -17.11
C HIS A 91 2.09 -9.03 -15.97
N ASP A 92 2.61 -10.23 -16.26
CA ASP A 92 3.08 -11.14 -15.20
C ASP A 92 4.34 -10.63 -14.52
N VAL A 93 5.23 -9.99 -15.29
CA VAL A 93 6.46 -9.38 -14.76
C VAL A 93 6.12 -8.19 -13.87
N GLU A 94 5.15 -7.37 -14.26
CA GLU A 94 4.69 -6.25 -13.44
C GLU A 94 4.08 -6.71 -12.12
N ARG A 95 3.36 -7.83 -12.11
CA ARG A 95 2.76 -8.40 -10.90
C ARG A 95 3.83 -8.87 -9.91
N GLU A 96 4.83 -9.60 -10.39
CA GLU A 96 5.96 -10.02 -9.55
C GLU A 96 6.81 -8.83 -9.08
N ASP A 97 7.01 -7.82 -9.94
CA ASP A 97 7.71 -6.60 -9.55
C ASP A 97 6.95 -5.82 -8.47
N LEU A 98 5.63 -5.73 -8.57
CA LEU A 98 4.78 -5.11 -7.55
C LEU A 98 4.93 -5.82 -6.20
N ARG A 99 4.87 -7.16 -6.18
CA ARG A 99 5.08 -7.95 -4.96
C ARG A 99 6.45 -7.68 -4.34
N ARG A 100 7.49 -7.63 -5.18
CA ARG A 100 8.87 -7.31 -4.77
C ARG A 100 8.97 -5.91 -4.18
N GLN A 101 8.35 -4.91 -4.79
CA GLN A 101 8.33 -3.54 -4.29
C GLN A 101 7.61 -3.46 -2.93
N LEU A 102 6.44 -4.08 -2.79
CA LEU A 102 5.69 -4.13 -1.54
C LEU A 102 6.45 -4.86 -0.42
N GLY A 103 7.10 -5.98 -0.73
CA GLY A 103 7.94 -6.70 0.21
C GLY A 103 9.09 -5.84 0.74
N SER A 104 9.72 -5.04 -0.13
CA SER A 104 10.78 -4.12 0.29
C SER A 104 10.29 -3.03 1.24
N VAL A 105 9.04 -2.55 1.06
CA VAL A 105 8.42 -1.57 1.97
C VAL A 105 8.19 -2.18 3.34
N ILE A 106 7.64 -3.40 3.39
CA ILE A 106 7.39 -4.12 4.64
C ILE A 106 8.69 -4.30 5.42
N LEU A 107 9.76 -4.73 4.76
CA LEU A 107 11.07 -4.89 5.39
C LEU A 107 11.61 -3.57 5.96
N LEU A 108 11.43 -2.47 5.24
CA LEU A 108 11.86 -1.13 5.67
C LEU A 108 11.15 -0.70 6.95
N VAL A 109 9.82 -0.83 7.01
CA VAL A 109 9.02 -0.28 8.12
C VAL A 109 8.94 -1.20 9.33
N SER A 110 9.12 -2.51 9.17
CA SER A 110 9.12 -3.47 10.28
C SER A 110 10.46 -3.55 11.03
N GLY A 111 11.55 -3.03 10.47
CA GLY A 111 12.88 -3.09 11.08
C GLY A 111 13.23 -1.93 12.01
N CYS A 112 12.42 -0.86 12.01
CA CYS A 112 12.74 0.36 12.74
C CYS A 112 12.06 0.36 14.12
N SER A 113 12.61 -0.42 15.05
CA SER A 113 12.34 -0.24 16.48
C SER A 113 13.24 0.90 16.98
N SER A 114 12.70 2.10 17.17
CA SER A 114 13.38 3.20 17.88
C SER A 114 12.90 3.31 19.31
#